data_AF-A0AB38S9C3-F1
#
_entry.id   AF-A0AB38S9C3-F1
#
_cell.length_a   1.000
_cell.length_b   1.000
_cell.length_c   1.000
_cell.angle_alpha   90.00
_cell.angle_beta   90.00
_cell.angle_gamma   90.00
#
_symmetry.space_group_name_H-M   'P 1'
#
loop_
_entity.id
_entity.type
_entity.pdbx_description
1 polymer ?
#
loop_
_entity_poly.entity_id
_entity_poly.type
_entity_poly.pdbx_seq_one_letter_code
_entity_poly.pdbx_strand_id
1 'polypeptide(L)'
;MGFDLEAHRGGRALLPENTLPAFANALSMGVDTLELDVGVTADGEVVVSHERGLNPDLARGPDGAYITAPGTPFVKLRLDEVRTYDVGRIRPDSAYARQFPDQRAVPGTRIPTLSELFALVRKSGNTRVGFNIETKIDPNHPDQSLDPQAFVTRLLRLIEAEKFSDRVMIQSFDWRTLQLVQQQAPKIPTVYLTLERGSGQTVALDKATNWTAGFNPADHSGSLPRTIKAAGGAVWSPYFGDVTAALISEARGLGLGVVVWTVNKPDDMAHMIELGVDGIISDRPDLLRQIAGEKGIALPAGTPVEP
;
A
#
# COMPACT_ATOMS: atom_id res chain seq x y z
N MET A 1 -13.15 -14.00 -7.95
CA MET A 1 -11.78 -13.70 -8.41
C MET A 1 -10.86 -14.81 -7.91
N GLY A 2 -9.66 -14.93 -8.47
CA GLY A 2 -8.61 -15.76 -7.84
C GLY A 2 -8.09 -15.09 -6.57
N PHE A 3 -7.26 -15.81 -5.82
CA PHE A 3 -6.56 -15.24 -4.66
C PHE A 3 -5.55 -14.16 -5.11
N ASP A 4 -5.52 -13.02 -4.43
CA ASP A 4 -4.64 -11.88 -4.74
C ASP A 4 -3.41 -11.88 -3.81
N LEU A 5 -2.26 -12.21 -4.38
CA LEU A 5 -0.97 -12.14 -3.69
C LEU A 5 -0.37 -10.74 -3.89
N GLU A 6 -0.40 -9.92 -2.84
CA GLU A 6 0.15 -8.56 -2.90
C GLU A 6 1.52 -8.45 -2.22
N ALA A 7 2.50 -7.92 -2.95
CA ALA A 7 3.83 -7.62 -2.42
C ALA A 7 3.83 -6.24 -1.73
N HIS A 8 3.72 -6.23 -0.39
CA HIS A 8 3.70 -5.01 0.43
C HIS A 8 4.96 -4.19 0.21
N ARG A 9 4.82 -3.00 -0.35
CA ARG A 9 5.92 -2.10 -0.75
C ARG A 9 6.99 -2.79 -1.62
N GLY A 10 6.58 -3.77 -2.43
CA GLY A 10 7.46 -4.60 -3.25
C GLY A 10 8.15 -5.78 -2.53
N GLY A 11 7.74 -6.09 -1.30
CA GLY A 11 8.38 -7.11 -0.45
C GLY A 11 9.41 -6.49 0.48
N ARG A 12 8.97 -5.55 1.33
CA ARG A 12 9.81 -4.78 2.25
C ARG A 12 10.71 -5.61 3.16
N ALA A 13 10.38 -6.86 3.49
CA ALA A 13 11.28 -7.69 4.30
C ALA A 13 12.45 -8.29 3.50
N LEU A 14 12.43 -8.19 2.17
CA LEU A 14 13.44 -8.76 1.27
C LEU A 14 14.42 -7.69 0.75
N LEU A 15 13.88 -6.56 0.33
CA LEU A 15 14.61 -5.44 -0.28
C LEU A 15 14.09 -4.09 0.25
N PRO A 16 14.82 -2.98 0.05
CA PRO A 16 14.40 -1.67 0.53
C PRO A 16 13.02 -1.29 0.00
N GLU A 17 12.10 -1.00 0.91
CA GLU A 17 10.68 -0.81 0.60
C GLU A 17 10.40 0.31 -0.41
N ASN A 18 9.35 0.15 -1.22
CA ASN A 18 8.88 1.18 -2.14
C ASN A 18 9.95 1.64 -3.15
N THR A 19 10.91 0.78 -3.48
CA THR A 19 11.98 1.06 -4.43
C THR A 19 11.89 0.19 -5.69
N LEU A 20 12.45 0.67 -6.81
CA LEU A 20 12.50 -0.10 -8.06
C LEU A 20 13.14 -1.49 -7.89
N PRO A 21 14.26 -1.67 -7.13
CA PRO A 21 14.78 -3.01 -6.83
C PRO A 21 13.77 -3.94 -6.14
N ALA A 22 13.00 -3.45 -5.16
CA ALA A 22 11.98 -4.26 -4.50
C ALA A 22 10.88 -4.68 -5.49
N PHE A 23 10.35 -3.74 -6.27
CA PHE A 23 9.33 -4.04 -7.28
C PHE A 23 9.85 -4.97 -8.40
N ALA A 24 11.09 -4.80 -8.85
CA ALA A 24 11.74 -5.70 -9.81
C ALA A 24 11.84 -7.13 -9.27
N ASN A 25 12.18 -7.28 -7.99
CA ASN A 25 12.20 -8.58 -7.31
C ASN A 25 10.80 -9.20 -7.21
N ALA A 26 9.78 -8.42 -6.82
CA ALA A 26 8.39 -8.88 -6.80
C ALA A 26 7.90 -9.36 -8.17
N LEU A 27 8.17 -8.58 -9.23
CA LEU A 27 7.89 -8.97 -10.62
C LEU A 27 8.60 -10.28 -10.99
N SER A 28 9.87 -10.43 -10.62
CA SER A 28 10.67 -11.61 -10.91
C SER A 28 10.15 -12.87 -10.20
N MET A 29 9.66 -12.74 -8.97
CA MET A 29 9.04 -13.85 -8.21
C MET A 29 7.67 -14.26 -8.79
N GLY A 30 6.96 -13.31 -9.38
CA GLY A 30 5.57 -13.48 -9.80
C GLY A 30 4.62 -13.23 -8.64
N VAL A 31 3.96 -12.08 -8.69
CA VAL A 31 2.91 -11.66 -7.75
C VAL A 31 1.72 -11.16 -8.55
N ASP A 32 0.54 -11.15 -7.94
CA ASP A 32 -0.68 -10.67 -8.61
C ASP A 32 -0.74 -9.16 -8.57
N THR A 33 -0.34 -8.55 -7.45
CA THR A 33 -0.41 -7.11 -7.23
C THR A 33 0.85 -6.55 -6.59
N LEU A 34 1.31 -5.40 -7.07
CA LEU A 34 2.30 -4.58 -6.37
C LEU A 34 1.54 -3.62 -5.45
N GLU A 35 1.73 -3.78 -4.15
CA GLU A 35 1.20 -2.85 -3.16
C GLU A 35 2.26 -1.78 -2.89
N LEU A 36 1.83 -0.52 -2.80
CA LEU A 36 2.72 0.62 -2.63
C LEU A 36 2.00 1.83 -2.06
N ASP A 37 2.81 2.75 -1.56
CA ASP A 37 2.36 4.00 -0.98
C ASP A 37 2.83 5.19 -1.83
N VAL A 38 2.01 6.24 -1.93
CA VAL A 38 2.40 7.46 -2.65
C VAL A 38 2.29 8.72 -1.80
N GLY A 39 3.17 9.66 -2.09
CA GLY A 39 3.15 11.06 -1.64
C GLY A 39 3.31 12.02 -2.83
N VAL A 40 3.26 13.34 -2.57
CA VAL A 40 3.40 14.36 -3.61
C VAL A 40 4.43 15.41 -3.21
N THR A 41 5.34 15.74 -4.14
CA THR A 41 6.39 16.74 -3.94
C THR A 41 5.86 18.18 -4.07
N ALA A 42 6.67 19.17 -3.68
CA ALA A 42 6.34 20.60 -3.80
C ALA A 42 6.10 21.06 -5.26
N ASP A 43 6.77 20.43 -6.23
CA ASP A 43 6.56 20.61 -7.66
C ASP A 43 5.51 19.66 -8.27
N GLY A 44 4.86 18.87 -7.42
CA GLY A 44 3.67 18.07 -7.72
C GLY A 44 3.94 16.65 -8.21
N GLU A 45 5.19 16.19 -8.25
CA GLU A 45 5.55 14.84 -8.67
C GLU A 45 5.03 13.80 -7.67
N VAL A 46 4.47 12.70 -8.18
CA VAL A 46 3.96 11.60 -7.36
C VAL A 46 5.11 10.64 -7.08
N VAL A 47 5.56 10.62 -5.83
CA VAL A 47 6.69 9.79 -5.36
C VAL A 47 6.17 8.58 -4.59
N VAL A 48 6.90 7.47 -4.67
CA VAL A 48 6.54 6.21 -4.00
C VAL A 48 7.27 6.14 -2.65
N SER A 49 6.51 6.26 -1.55
CA SER A 49 7.04 6.27 -0.19
C SER A 49 5.90 6.10 0.82
N HIS A 50 6.16 5.32 1.88
CA HIS A 50 5.18 5.08 2.94
C HIS A 50 4.91 6.31 3.81
N GLU A 51 5.97 7.02 4.16
CA GLU A 51 5.81 8.24 4.94
C GLU A 51 5.41 9.41 4.04
N ARG A 52 4.74 10.40 4.64
CA ARG A 52 4.39 11.68 3.98
C ARG A 52 5.61 12.58 3.70
N GLY A 53 6.78 12.16 4.13
CA GLY A 53 8.05 12.84 3.96
C GLY A 53 9.22 11.87 4.05
N LEU A 54 10.43 12.41 4.15
CA LEU A 54 11.62 11.58 4.27
C LEU A 54 11.61 10.78 5.59
N ASN A 55 11.76 9.46 5.53
CA ASN A 55 11.81 8.63 6.74
C ASN A 55 13.21 8.66 7.38
N PRO A 56 13.38 9.08 8.65
CA PRO A 56 14.68 9.08 9.34
C PRO A 56 15.39 7.73 9.42
N ASP A 57 14.64 6.64 9.46
CA ASP A 57 15.20 5.29 9.52
C ASP A 57 15.63 4.76 8.15
N LEU A 58 15.33 5.47 7.05
CA LEU A 58 15.64 5.02 5.69
C LEU A 58 16.52 6.03 4.94
N ALA A 59 16.18 7.31 4.98
CA ALA A 59 16.76 8.34 4.14
C ALA A 59 18.12 8.81 4.65
N ARG A 60 19.13 8.72 3.79
CA ARG A 60 20.48 9.27 3.98
C ARG A 60 20.75 10.40 3.01
N GLY A 61 21.28 11.51 3.52
CA GLY A 61 21.67 12.64 2.71
C GLY A 61 22.92 12.37 1.86
N PRO A 62 23.32 13.32 1.00
CA PRO A 62 24.53 13.23 0.18
C PRO A 62 25.83 13.08 0.98
N ASP A 63 25.83 13.51 2.24
CA ASP A 63 26.92 13.33 3.21
C ASP A 63 26.99 11.90 3.79
N GLY A 64 26.04 11.04 3.43
CA GLY A 64 25.92 9.67 3.91
C GLY A 64 25.29 9.54 5.29
N ALA A 65 24.92 10.65 5.95
CA ALA A 65 24.28 10.64 7.24
C ALA A 65 22.78 10.38 7.10
N TYR A 66 22.20 9.60 8.02
CA TYR A 66 20.75 9.50 8.12
C TYR A 66 20.16 10.83 8.58
N ILE A 67 19.01 11.21 8.03
CA ILE A 67 18.35 12.46 8.42
C ILE A 67 17.86 12.40 9.88
N THR A 68 17.78 13.55 10.53
CA THR A 68 17.24 13.66 11.89
C THR A 68 15.72 13.75 11.86
N ALA A 69 15.05 13.14 12.84
CA ALA A 69 13.60 13.27 12.99
C ALA A 69 13.22 14.69 13.49
N PRO A 70 12.07 15.25 13.07
CA PRO A 70 11.14 14.68 12.10
C PRO A 70 11.64 14.84 10.65
N GLY A 71 11.23 13.90 9.80
CA GLY A 71 11.44 13.99 8.36
C GLY A 71 10.79 15.21 7.72
N THR A 72 11.41 15.75 6.67
CA THR A 72 10.79 16.85 5.90
C THR A 72 9.66 16.29 5.03
N PRO A 73 8.42 16.81 5.12
CA PRO A 73 7.31 16.42 4.26
C PRO A 73 7.61 16.64 2.77
N PHE A 74 7.15 15.73 1.90
CA PHE A 74 7.42 15.83 0.47
C PHE A 74 6.82 17.08 -0.16
N VAL A 75 5.69 17.57 0.33
CA VAL A 75 5.08 18.84 -0.13
C VAL A 75 5.96 20.08 0.11
N LYS A 76 7.09 19.94 0.82
CA LYS A 76 8.10 20.99 1.05
C LYS A 76 9.40 20.76 0.28
N LEU A 77 9.50 19.66 -0.47
CA LEU A 77 10.68 19.28 -1.25
C LEU A 77 10.30 19.13 -2.71
N ARG A 78 11.11 19.66 -3.62
CA ARG A 78 11.00 19.38 -5.05
C ARG A 78 11.56 17.99 -5.37
N LEU A 79 11.19 17.41 -6.52
CA LEU A 79 11.66 16.07 -6.90
C LEU A 79 13.19 15.98 -7.01
N ASP A 80 13.86 17.02 -7.50
CA ASP A 80 15.33 17.07 -7.59
C ASP A 80 15.99 17.01 -6.21
N GLU A 81 15.39 17.63 -5.19
CA GLU A 81 15.83 17.53 -3.79
C GLU A 81 15.59 16.13 -3.22
N VAL A 82 14.40 15.55 -3.45
CA VAL A 82 14.05 14.18 -3.00
C VAL A 82 15.03 13.14 -3.56
N ARG A 83 15.45 13.29 -4.82
CA ARG A 83 16.39 12.39 -5.50
C ARG A 83 17.82 12.42 -4.97
N THR A 84 18.15 13.37 -4.09
CA THR A 84 19.47 13.41 -3.44
C THR A 84 19.61 12.35 -2.33
N TYR A 85 18.50 11.82 -1.82
CA TYR A 85 18.50 10.90 -0.68
C TYR A 85 18.64 9.43 -1.09
N ASP A 86 19.53 8.71 -0.42
CA ASP A 86 19.67 7.25 -0.52
C ASP A 86 18.74 6.57 0.50
N VAL A 87 17.83 5.72 0.03
CA VAL A 87 16.88 4.91 0.83
C VAL A 87 17.18 3.41 0.74
N GLY A 88 18.33 3.03 0.19
CA GLY A 88 18.71 1.65 -0.06
C GLY A 88 19.18 0.87 1.15
N ARG A 89 19.21 1.47 2.34
CA ARG A 89 19.67 0.80 3.58
C ARG A 89 18.98 1.38 4.81
N ILE A 90 18.28 0.53 5.56
CA ILE A 90 17.73 0.90 6.87
C ILE A 90 18.85 1.31 7.83
N ARG A 91 18.59 2.34 8.64
CA ARG A 91 19.38 2.76 9.79
C ARG A 91 19.64 1.56 10.72
N PRO A 92 20.87 1.03 10.82
CA PRO A 92 21.12 -0.27 11.44
C PRO A 92 20.69 -0.41 12.91
N ASP A 93 20.73 0.67 13.68
CA ASP A 93 20.41 0.71 15.10
C ASP A 93 18.93 1.05 15.40
N SER A 94 18.15 1.37 14.37
CA SER A 94 16.74 1.74 14.51
C SER A 94 15.86 0.58 15.00
N ALA A 95 14.72 0.93 15.61
CA ALA A 95 13.67 -0.06 15.88
C ALA A 95 13.10 -0.67 14.60
N TYR A 96 13.16 0.08 13.49
CA TYR A 96 12.75 -0.40 12.18
C TYR A 96 13.64 -1.53 11.66
N ALA A 97 14.96 -1.40 11.76
CA ALA A 97 15.91 -2.43 11.33
C ALA A 97 15.68 -3.77 12.06
N ARG A 98 15.29 -3.74 13.34
CA ARG A 98 15.00 -4.95 14.12
C ARG A 98 13.80 -5.73 13.61
N GLN A 99 12.88 -5.09 12.88
CA GLN A 99 11.73 -5.76 12.28
C GLN A 99 12.09 -6.50 10.99
N PHE A 100 13.18 -6.10 10.32
CA PHE A 100 13.59 -6.64 9.02
C PHE A 100 15.08 -7.05 9.03
N PRO A 101 15.48 -7.99 9.89
CA PRO A 101 16.88 -8.37 10.04
C PRO A 101 17.49 -8.97 8.76
N ASP A 102 16.66 -9.58 7.91
CA ASP A 102 17.08 -10.25 6.68
C ASP A 102 16.95 -9.37 5.43
N GLN A 103 16.50 -8.11 5.56
CA GLN A 103 16.36 -7.22 4.40
C GLN A 103 17.75 -6.95 3.80
N ARG A 104 17.89 -7.23 2.50
CA ARG A 104 19.14 -7.00 1.79
C ARG A 104 19.23 -5.55 1.34
N ALA A 105 20.26 -4.84 1.81
CA ALA A 105 20.52 -3.46 1.40
C ALA A 105 20.93 -3.36 -0.08
N VAL A 106 20.53 -2.27 -0.73
CA VAL A 106 20.92 -1.88 -2.09
C VAL A 106 21.39 -0.42 -2.06
N PRO A 107 22.61 -0.12 -1.56
CA PRO A 107 23.12 1.24 -1.48
C PRO A 107 23.08 1.96 -2.83
N GLY A 108 22.80 3.25 -2.82
CA GLY A 108 22.59 4.04 -4.03
C GLY A 108 21.13 4.10 -4.50
N THR A 109 20.22 3.34 -3.89
CA THR A 109 18.80 3.36 -4.27
C THR A 109 18.13 4.68 -3.87
N ARG A 110 17.34 5.26 -4.78
CA ARG A 110 16.60 6.51 -4.59
C ARG A 110 15.10 6.25 -4.44
N ILE A 111 14.39 7.22 -3.88
CA ILE A 111 12.93 7.25 -3.86
C ILE A 111 12.44 7.40 -5.30
N PRO A 112 11.69 6.44 -5.87
CA PRO A 112 11.22 6.54 -7.23
C PRO A 112 9.93 7.36 -7.33
N THR A 113 9.65 7.86 -8.52
CA THR A 113 8.33 8.35 -8.93
C THR A 113 7.42 7.18 -9.32
N LEU A 114 6.10 7.40 -9.26
CA LEU A 114 5.15 6.40 -9.75
C LEU A 114 5.32 6.13 -11.26
N SER A 115 5.66 7.14 -12.06
CA SER A 115 6.00 6.99 -13.48
C SER A 115 7.18 6.03 -13.70
N GLU A 116 8.23 6.11 -12.89
CA GLU A 116 9.39 5.21 -13.00
C GLU A 116 9.00 3.76 -12.69
N LEU A 117 8.13 3.52 -11.71
CA LEU A 117 7.59 2.19 -11.45
C LEU A 117 6.75 1.67 -12.63
N PHE A 118 5.87 2.49 -13.20
CA PHE A 118 5.12 2.10 -14.39
C PHE A 118 6.03 1.81 -15.58
N ALA A 119 7.11 2.57 -15.76
CA ALA A 119 8.13 2.29 -16.77
C ALA A 119 8.84 0.95 -16.53
N LEU A 120 9.18 0.61 -15.28
CA LEU A 120 9.75 -0.69 -14.91
C LEU A 120 8.82 -1.85 -15.28
N VAL A 121 7.52 -1.73 -14.99
CA VAL A 121 6.53 -2.77 -15.32
C VAL A 121 6.34 -2.91 -16.84
N ARG A 122 6.42 -1.82 -17.61
CA ARG A 122 6.45 -1.91 -19.08
C ARG A 122 7.72 -2.61 -19.56
N LYS A 123 8.88 -2.28 -18.98
CA LYS A 123 10.18 -2.88 -19.31
C LYS A 123 10.21 -4.39 -19.05
N SER A 124 9.52 -4.88 -18.02
CA SER A 124 9.41 -6.31 -17.73
C SER A 124 8.50 -7.08 -18.72
N GLY A 125 7.74 -6.37 -19.55
CA GLY A 125 6.73 -6.97 -20.43
C GLY A 125 5.49 -7.48 -19.69
N ASN A 126 5.35 -7.18 -18.40
CA ASN A 126 4.23 -7.67 -17.61
C ASN A 126 2.94 -6.91 -17.90
N THR A 127 2.00 -7.58 -18.53
CA THR A 127 0.68 -7.03 -18.90
C THR A 127 -0.43 -7.31 -17.88
N ARG A 128 -0.12 -8.03 -16.79
CA ARG A 128 -1.13 -8.59 -15.88
C ARG A 128 -1.09 -8.06 -14.46
N VAL A 129 0.09 -7.77 -13.91
CA VAL A 129 0.23 -7.38 -12.50
C VAL A 129 -0.63 -6.16 -12.18
N GLY A 130 -1.40 -6.22 -11.10
CA GLY A 130 -2.18 -5.12 -10.57
C GLY A 130 -1.34 -4.16 -9.73
N PHE A 131 -1.94 -3.05 -9.32
CA PHE A 131 -1.37 -2.10 -8.38
C PHE A 131 -2.42 -1.74 -7.34
N ASN A 132 -2.07 -1.88 -6.06
CA ASN A 132 -2.85 -1.39 -4.95
C ASN A 132 -2.13 -0.17 -4.35
N ILE A 133 -2.57 1.02 -4.74
CA ILE A 133 -1.85 2.28 -4.47
C ILE A 133 -2.48 2.99 -3.28
N GLU A 134 -1.73 3.17 -2.19
CA GLU A 134 -2.16 3.90 -1.01
C GLU A 134 -1.92 5.41 -1.14
N THR A 135 -2.98 6.22 -0.99
CA THR A 135 -2.81 7.66 -0.77
C THR A 135 -2.46 7.93 0.68
N LYS A 136 -1.20 8.32 0.96
CA LYS A 136 -0.74 8.64 2.31
C LYS A 136 -1.15 10.05 2.75
N ILE A 137 -2.37 10.13 3.27
CA ILE A 137 -2.93 11.32 3.91
C ILE A 137 -3.32 10.96 5.34
N ASP A 138 -3.12 11.93 6.24
CA ASP A 138 -3.54 11.84 7.63
C ASP A 138 -4.42 13.06 7.96
N PRO A 139 -5.71 12.86 8.28
CA PRO A 139 -6.62 13.96 8.61
C PRO A 139 -6.18 14.76 9.84
N ASN A 140 -5.33 14.20 10.71
CA ASN A 140 -4.86 14.87 11.93
C ASN A 140 -3.57 15.68 11.71
N HIS A 141 -2.98 15.60 10.51
CA HIS A 141 -1.74 16.27 10.13
C HIS A 141 -1.82 16.77 8.67
N PRO A 142 -2.78 17.67 8.37
CA PRO A 142 -3.09 18.09 7.00
C PRO A 142 -1.98 18.91 6.32
N ASP A 143 -0.98 19.39 7.07
CA ASP A 143 0.15 20.16 6.56
C ASP A 143 1.28 19.28 5.98
N GLN A 144 1.17 17.96 6.13
CA GLN A 144 2.20 17.00 5.68
C GLN A 144 1.92 16.42 4.29
N SER A 145 0.76 16.70 3.69
CA SER A 145 0.37 16.25 2.35
C SER A 145 -0.36 17.36 1.61
N LEU A 146 -0.67 17.12 0.33
CA LEU A 146 -1.70 17.93 -0.34
C LEU A 146 -3.06 17.69 0.32
N ASP A 147 -3.99 18.63 0.10
CA ASP A 147 -5.40 18.37 0.43
C ASP A 147 -5.92 17.17 -0.37
N PRO A 148 -6.91 16.41 0.16
CA PRO A 148 -7.39 15.19 -0.49
C PRO A 148 -7.85 15.37 -1.94
N GLN A 149 -8.49 16.50 -2.29
CA GLN A 149 -8.97 16.75 -3.65
C GLN A 149 -7.80 16.93 -4.61
N ALA A 150 -6.83 17.78 -4.27
CA ALA A 150 -5.64 18.00 -5.10
C ALA A 150 -4.80 16.73 -5.24
N PHE A 151 -4.62 15.96 -4.16
CA PHE A 151 -3.90 14.69 -4.18
C PHE A 151 -4.55 13.71 -5.17
N VAL A 152 -5.83 13.39 -4.97
CA VAL A 152 -6.54 12.41 -5.79
C VAL A 152 -6.58 12.85 -7.26
N THR A 153 -6.84 14.13 -7.52
CA THR A 153 -6.85 14.67 -8.89
C THR A 153 -5.49 14.47 -9.57
N ARG A 154 -4.38 14.73 -8.86
CA ARG A 154 -3.02 14.56 -9.41
C ARG A 154 -2.72 13.09 -9.69
N LEU A 155 -3.04 12.20 -8.73
CA LEU A 155 -2.80 10.77 -8.85
C LEU A 155 -3.59 10.16 -10.03
N LEU A 156 -4.89 10.46 -10.13
CA LEU A 156 -5.74 9.92 -11.19
C LEU A 156 -5.31 10.40 -12.58
N ARG A 157 -4.95 11.68 -12.73
CA ARG A 157 -4.40 12.21 -13.99
C ARG A 157 -3.12 11.49 -14.40
N LEU A 158 -2.24 11.20 -13.45
CA LEU A 158 -1.01 10.46 -13.72
C LEU A 158 -1.31 9.02 -14.17
N ILE A 159 -2.19 8.31 -13.46
CA ILE A 159 -2.59 6.93 -13.81
C ILE A 159 -3.21 6.86 -15.21
N GLU A 160 -4.06 7.83 -15.55
CA GLU A 160 -4.67 7.93 -16.89
C GLU A 160 -3.62 8.23 -17.96
N ALA A 161 -2.74 9.20 -17.74
CA ALA A 161 -1.68 9.55 -18.68
C ALA A 161 -0.72 8.38 -18.94
N GLU A 162 -0.44 7.59 -17.90
CA GLU A 162 0.39 6.39 -17.97
C GLU A 162 -0.41 5.17 -18.51
N LYS A 163 -1.72 5.28 -18.74
CA LYS A 163 -2.58 4.20 -19.27
C LYS A 163 -2.58 2.95 -18.40
N PHE A 164 -2.58 3.13 -17.08
CA PHE A 164 -2.64 2.04 -16.10
C PHE A 164 -3.99 1.90 -15.40
N SER A 165 -5.00 2.72 -15.74
CA SER A 165 -6.31 2.76 -15.06
C SER A 165 -6.98 1.40 -14.90
N ASP A 166 -6.85 0.49 -15.89
CA ASP A 166 -7.48 -0.84 -15.86
C ASP A 166 -6.74 -1.85 -14.95
N ARG A 167 -5.59 -1.47 -14.38
CA ARG A 167 -4.73 -2.31 -13.53
C ARG A 167 -4.55 -1.76 -12.12
N VAL A 168 -5.17 -0.63 -11.81
CA VAL A 168 -4.99 0.07 -10.53
C VAL A 168 -6.26 -0.05 -9.70
N MET A 169 -6.06 -0.31 -8.42
CA MET A 169 -7.00 -0.01 -7.34
C MET A 169 -6.35 1.01 -6.40
N ILE A 170 -7.17 1.83 -5.75
CA ILE A 170 -6.70 2.84 -4.79
C ILE A 170 -7.15 2.45 -3.39
N GLN A 171 -6.19 2.37 -2.47
CA GLN A 171 -6.43 2.14 -1.05
C GLN A 171 -6.16 3.38 -0.22
N SER A 172 -6.83 3.51 0.93
CA SER A 172 -6.50 4.53 1.92
C SER A 172 -7.18 4.27 3.26
N PHE A 173 -6.53 4.71 4.34
CA PHE A 173 -7.20 4.91 5.63
C PHE A 173 -8.08 6.15 5.66
N ASP A 174 -7.73 7.21 4.91
CA ASP A 174 -8.53 8.42 4.83
C ASP A 174 -9.60 8.25 3.76
N TRP A 175 -10.79 7.85 4.17
CA TRP A 175 -11.90 7.52 3.28
C TRP A 175 -12.35 8.70 2.41
N ARG A 176 -11.96 9.94 2.76
CA ARG A 176 -12.24 11.11 1.92
C ARG A 176 -11.60 10.95 0.55
N THR A 177 -10.40 10.39 0.49
CA THR A 177 -9.69 10.12 -0.77
C THR A 177 -10.45 9.09 -1.62
N LEU A 178 -11.00 8.05 -0.99
CA LEU A 178 -11.76 7.00 -1.68
C LEU A 178 -13.08 7.53 -2.24
N GLN A 179 -13.79 8.38 -1.49
CA GLN A 179 -14.98 9.07 -2.00
C GLN A 179 -14.65 9.92 -3.24
N LEU A 180 -13.52 10.62 -3.21
CA LEU A 180 -13.05 11.43 -4.33
C LEU A 180 -12.66 10.58 -5.55
N VAL A 181 -12.06 9.40 -5.34
CA VAL A 181 -11.76 8.45 -6.42
C VAL A 181 -13.05 7.93 -7.05
N GLN A 182 -14.03 7.51 -6.26
CA GLN A 182 -15.33 7.05 -6.76
C GLN A 182 -16.06 8.12 -7.58
N GLN A 183 -15.92 9.39 -7.20
CA GLN A 183 -16.51 10.52 -7.93
C GLN A 183 -15.78 10.81 -9.25
N GLN A 184 -14.44 10.80 -9.25
CA GLN A 184 -13.63 11.24 -10.39
C GLN A 184 -13.29 10.12 -11.38
N ALA A 185 -13.17 8.88 -10.90
CA ALA A 185 -12.79 7.71 -11.67
C ALA A 185 -13.55 6.46 -11.18
N PRO A 186 -14.89 6.39 -11.35
CA PRO A 186 -15.75 5.33 -10.78
C PRO A 186 -15.43 3.91 -11.25
N LYS A 187 -14.59 3.74 -12.29
CA LYS A 187 -14.13 2.44 -12.77
C LYS A 187 -12.93 1.89 -11.98
N ILE A 188 -12.19 2.75 -11.28
CA ILE A 188 -11.06 2.35 -10.45
C ILE A 188 -11.61 1.85 -9.12
N PRO A 189 -11.38 0.59 -8.73
CA PRO A 189 -11.84 0.06 -7.46
C PRO A 189 -11.20 0.80 -6.28
N THR A 190 -11.99 1.03 -5.24
CA THR A 190 -11.52 1.60 -3.97
C THR A 190 -11.47 0.56 -2.87
N VAL A 191 -10.35 0.53 -2.16
CA VAL A 191 -9.98 -0.41 -1.11
C VAL A 191 -9.94 0.31 0.23
N TYR A 192 -10.78 -0.09 1.17
CA TYR A 192 -10.99 0.62 2.43
C TYR A 192 -10.10 0.02 3.51
N LEU A 193 -9.02 0.71 3.87
CA LEU A 193 -8.13 0.30 4.95
C LEU A 193 -8.78 0.56 6.31
N THR A 194 -8.67 -0.40 7.23
CA THR A 194 -9.19 -0.27 8.59
C THR A 194 -8.20 -0.82 9.61
N LEU A 195 -8.01 -0.09 10.71
CA LEU A 195 -7.30 -0.55 11.90
C LEU A 195 -8.14 -0.22 13.13
N GLU A 196 -8.62 -1.24 13.83
CA GLU A 196 -9.57 -1.09 14.95
C GLU A 196 -8.87 -0.90 16.31
N ARG A 197 -7.55 -1.07 16.37
CA ARG A 197 -6.80 -1.15 17.63
C ARG A 197 -5.44 -0.45 17.60
N GLY A 198 -4.91 -0.21 18.79
CA GLY A 198 -3.58 0.38 18.99
C GLY A 198 -3.57 1.90 18.83
N SER A 199 -2.38 2.50 18.96
CA SER A 199 -2.20 3.95 18.87
C SER A 199 -2.50 4.54 17.49
N GLY A 200 -2.56 3.69 16.47
CA GLY A 200 -2.88 4.07 15.09
C GLY A 200 -4.33 3.80 14.69
N GLN A 201 -5.24 3.54 15.64
CA GLN A 201 -6.65 3.25 15.33
C GLN A 201 -7.25 4.30 14.39
N THR A 202 -7.82 3.84 13.28
CA THR A 202 -8.45 4.69 12.26
C THR A 202 -9.97 4.58 12.28
N VAL A 203 -10.52 3.46 12.76
CA VAL A 203 -11.96 3.22 12.82
C VAL A 203 -12.43 2.83 14.22
N ALA A 204 -13.67 3.16 14.55
CA ALA A 204 -14.37 2.75 15.77
C ALA A 204 -15.75 2.18 15.40
N LEU A 205 -16.22 1.16 16.13
CA LEU A 205 -17.47 0.47 15.78
C LEU A 205 -18.73 1.24 16.23
N ASP A 206 -18.59 2.23 17.10
CA ASP A 206 -19.67 2.96 17.75
C ASP A 206 -19.81 4.42 17.29
N LYS A 207 -18.91 4.90 16.43
CA LYS A 207 -18.91 6.29 15.94
C LYS A 207 -18.08 6.44 14.66
N ALA A 208 -18.39 7.49 13.90
CA ALA A 208 -17.49 7.99 12.87
C ALA A 208 -16.18 8.52 13.49
N THR A 209 -15.09 8.45 12.73
CA THR A 209 -13.80 9.05 13.09
C THR A 209 -13.42 10.11 12.07
N ASN A 210 -12.34 10.85 12.32
CA ASN A 210 -11.79 11.79 11.32
C ASN A 210 -11.32 11.10 10.02
N TRP A 211 -11.18 9.77 10.03
CA TRP A 211 -10.72 8.97 8.90
C TRP A 211 -11.86 8.47 8.03
N THR A 212 -13.08 8.32 8.57
CA THR A 212 -14.17 7.63 7.89
C THR A 212 -15.02 8.53 7.00
N ALA A 213 -14.57 9.75 6.68
CA ALA A 213 -15.31 10.70 5.84
C ALA A 213 -16.77 10.94 6.29
N GLY A 214 -17.04 10.82 7.59
CA GLY A 214 -18.38 10.97 8.17
C GLY A 214 -19.24 9.69 8.16
N PHE A 215 -18.79 8.61 7.53
CA PHE A 215 -19.47 7.31 7.63
C PHE A 215 -19.32 6.76 9.05
N ASN A 216 -20.46 6.44 9.66
CA ASN A 216 -20.54 6.04 11.06
C ASN A 216 -20.94 4.56 11.18
N PRO A 217 -20.07 3.67 11.67
CA PRO A 217 -20.41 2.27 11.86
C PRO A 217 -21.62 2.01 12.79
N ALA A 218 -21.94 2.92 13.71
CA ALA A 218 -23.14 2.80 14.54
C ALA A 218 -24.44 2.78 13.73
N ASP A 219 -24.48 3.48 12.59
CA ASP A 219 -25.63 3.50 11.67
C ASP A 219 -25.81 2.15 10.95
N HIS A 220 -24.82 1.25 11.08
CA HIS A 220 -24.77 -0.07 10.46
C HIS A 220 -24.62 -1.20 11.50
N SER A 221 -25.09 -0.96 12.74
CA SER A 221 -25.01 -1.92 13.86
C SER A 221 -23.57 -2.32 14.21
N GLY A 222 -22.61 -1.41 14.01
CA GLY A 222 -21.19 -1.64 14.24
C GLY A 222 -20.49 -2.52 13.21
N SER A 223 -21.14 -2.85 12.07
CA SER A 223 -20.51 -3.65 11.01
C SER A 223 -19.67 -2.77 10.08
N LEU A 224 -18.35 -2.95 10.10
CA LEU A 224 -17.45 -2.31 9.12
C LEU A 224 -17.75 -2.75 7.68
N PRO A 225 -17.99 -4.04 7.37
CA PRO A 225 -18.38 -4.43 6.01
C PRO A 225 -19.62 -3.69 5.48
N ARG A 226 -20.68 -3.54 6.29
CA ARG A 226 -21.88 -2.80 5.89
C ARG A 226 -21.60 -1.31 5.69
N THR A 227 -20.79 -0.72 6.57
CA THR A 227 -20.38 0.69 6.49
C THR A 227 -19.59 0.96 5.22
N ILE A 228 -18.61 0.11 4.91
CA ILE A 228 -17.78 0.20 3.70
C ILE A 228 -18.64 0.01 2.44
N LYS A 229 -19.59 -0.93 2.47
CA LYS A 229 -20.54 -1.11 1.37
C LYS A 229 -21.41 0.14 1.16
N ALA A 230 -21.91 0.74 2.23
CA ALA A 230 -22.68 1.99 2.17
C ALA A 230 -21.84 3.16 1.65
N ALA A 231 -20.53 3.16 1.94
CA ALA A 231 -19.57 4.11 1.39
C ALA A 231 -19.15 3.83 -0.06
N GLY A 232 -19.70 2.80 -0.72
CA GLY A 232 -19.39 2.48 -2.12
C GLY A 232 -18.10 1.68 -2.34
N GLY A 233 -17.49 1.14 -1.27
CA GLY A 233 -16.25 0.38 -1.36
C GLY A 233 -16.37 -0.90 -2.20
N ALA A 234 -15.26 -1.27 -2.84
CA ALA A 234 -15.13 -2.52 -3.60
C ALA A 234 -14.43 -3.61 -2.79
N VAL A 235 -13.45 -3.22 -1.98
CA VAL A 235 -12.64 -4.12 -1.14
C VAL A 235 -12.57 -3.56 0.27
N TRP A 236 -12.73 -4.44 1.26
CA TRP A 236 -12.37 -4.15 2.65
C TRP A 236 -10.95 -4.69 2.90
N SER A 237 -10.07 -3.83 3.41
CA SER A 237 -8.68 -4.20 3.72
C SER A 237 -8.33 -3.96 5.20
N PRO A 238 -8.69 -4.91 6.08
CA PRO A 238 -8.42 -4.80 7.51
C PRO A 238 -7.03 -5.32 7.88
N TYR A 239 -6.53 -4.83 9.02
CA TYR A 239 -5.47 -5.53 9.73
C TYR A 239 -5.89 -6.98 10.01
N PHE A 240 -5.04 -7.95 9.73
CA PHE A 240 -5.40 -9.37 9.78
C PHE A 240 -5.85 -9.83 11.19
N GLY A 241 -5.41 -9.15 12.25
CA GLY A 241 -5.86 -9.44 13.61
C GLY A 241 -7.26 -8.92 13.96
N ASP A 242 -7.88 -8.13 13.08
CA ASP A 242 -9.23 -7.57 13.25
C ASP A 242 -10.33 -8.41 12.56
N VAL A 243 -9.97 -9.44 11.79
CA VAL A 243 -10.97 -10.23 11.04
C VAL A 243 -11.43 -11.49 11.76
N THR A 244 -12.66 -11.90 11.44
CA THR A 244 -13.23 -13.20 11.82
C THR A 244 -13.92 -13.83 10.61
N ALA A 245 -14.14 -15.15 10.64
CA ALA A 245 -14.89 -15.86 9.60
C ALA A 245 -16.28 -15.24 9.35
N ALA A 246 -16.95 -14.77 10.41
CA ALA A 246 -18.26 -14.12 10.30
C ALA A 246 -18.19 -12.80 9.54
N LEU A 247 -17.20 -11.96 9.82
CA LEU A 247 -16.99 -10.68 9.12
C LEU A 247 -16.59 -10.90 7.66
N ILE A 248 -15.75 -11.89 7.37
CA ILE A 248 -15.38 -12.26 6.00
C ILE A 248 -16.62 -12.72 5.22
N SER A 249 -17.43 -13.59 5.80
CA SER A 249 -18.68 -14.06 5.18
C SER A 249 -19.66 -12.91 4.93
N GLU A 250 -19.81 -11.98 5.89
CA GLU A 250 -20.65 -10.79 5.72
C GLU A 250 -20.15 -9.89 4.58
N ALA A 251 -18.85 -9.57 4.55
CA ALA A 251 -18.25 -8.74 3.51
C ALA A 251 -18.47 -9.35 2.11
N ARG A 252 -18.23 -10.65 1.96
CA ARG A 252 -18.46 -11.38 0.71
C ARG A 252 -19.94 -11.38 0.32
N GLY A 253 -20.84 -11.56 1.29
CA GLY A 253 -22.29 -11.48 1.08
C GLY A 253 -22.76 -10.11 0.56
N LEU A 254 -22.03 -9.04 0.89
CA LEU A 254 -22.24 -7.68 0.39
C LEU A 254 -21.55 -7.41 -0.97
N GLY A 255 -20.83 -8.40 -1.51
CA GLY A 255 -20.05 -8.29 -2.73
C GLY A 255 -18.75 -7.51 -2.59
N LEU A 256 -18.20 -7.42 -1.36
CA LEU A 256 -16.87 -6.86 -1.13
C LEU A 256 -15.81 -7.95 -1.28
N GLY A 257 -14.66 -7.61 -1.85
CA GLY A 257 -13.43 -8.37 -1.66
C GLY A 257 -12.87 -8.16 -0.25
N VAL A 258 -12.15 -9.14 0.29
CA VAL A 258 -11.43 -9.02 1.57
C VAL A 258 -9.95 -9.30 1.39
N VAL A 259 -9.11 -8.26 1.52
CA VAL A 259 -7.64 -8.37 1.39
C VAL A 259 -6.98 -7.93 2.69
N VAL A 260 -6.37 -8.85 3.44
CA VAL A 260 -5.84 -8.54 4.78
C VAL A 260 -4.38 -8.11 4.75
N TRP A 261 -3.98 -7.23 5.67
CA TRP A 261 -2.60 -6.74 5.82
C TRP A 261 -2.11 -6.74 7.28
N THR A 262 -0.81 -6.64 7.56
CA THR A 262 0.28 -7.21 6.77
C THR A 262 0.60 -8.58 7.37
N VAL A 263 0.46 -9.65 6.60
CA VAL A 263 0.61 -11.03 7.12
C VAL A 263 1.97 -11.58 6.74
N ASN A 264 2.84 -11.81 7.73
CA ASN A 264 4.25 -12.15 7.49
C ASN A 264 4.66 -13.53 7.99
N LYS A 265 3.86 -14.18 8.82
CA LYS A 265 4.16 -15.53 9.34
C LYS A 265 3.45 -16.59 8.51
N PRO A 266 4.12 -17.71 8.17
CA PRO A 266 3.52 -18.81 7.41
C PRO A 266 2.20 -19.33 7.99
N ASP A 267 2.14 -19.52 9.32
CA ASP A 267 0.92 -20.02 9.98
C ASP A 267 -0.25 -19.03 9.86
N ASP A 268 0.03 -17.73 10.01
CA ASP A 268 -1.00 -16.68 9.83
C ASP A 268 -1.45 -16.62 8.37
N MET A 269 -0.53 -16.75 7.39
CA MET A 269 -0.87 -16.80 5.96
C MET A 269 -1.79 -17.98 5.64
N ALA A 270 -1.42 -19.18 6.10
CA ALA A 270 -2.21 -20.39 5.91
C ALA A 270 -3.59 -20.24 6.55
N HIS A 271 -3.65 -19.69 7.76
CA HIS A 271 -4.91 -19.46 8.46
C HIS A 271 -5.81 -18.46 7.72
N MET A 272 -5.27 -17.33 7.24
CA MET A 272 -6.04 -16.35 6.48
C MET A 272 -6.59 -16.93 5.18
N ILE A 273 -5.80 -17.74 4.46
CA ILE A 273 -6.26 -18.47 3.26
C ILE A 273 -7.42 -19.42 3.61
N GLU A 274 -7.31 -20.18 4.70
CA GLU A 274 -8.37 -21.10 5.15
C GLU A 274 -9.65 -20.38 5.58
N LEU A 275 -9.54 -19.17 6.14
CA LEU A 275 -10.68 -18.32 6.46
C LEU A 275 -11.40 -17.76 5.21
N GLY A 276 -10.79 -17.89 4.03
CA GLY A 276 -11.42 -17.50 2.76
C GLY A 276 -11.30 -16.01 2.43
N VAL A 277 -10.22 -15.35 2.87
CA VAL A 277 -9.86 -14.02 2.36
C VAL A 277 -9.59 -14.08 0.86
N ASP A 278 -9.89 -13.00 0.14
CA ASP A 278 -9.65 -12.90 -1.30
C ASP A 278 -8.18 -12.57 -1.62
N GLY A 279 -7.42 -12.02 -0.66
CA GLY A 279 -6.01 -11.74 -0.85
C GLY A 279 -5.25 -11.45 0.45
N ILE A 280 -3.93 -11.42 0.34
CA ILE A 280 -3.03 -11.11 1.46
C ILE A 280 -1.96 -10.13 0.98
N ILE A 281 -1.77 -9.05 1.74
CA ILE A 281 -0.66 -8.11 1.63
C ILE A 281 0.46 -8.57 2.57
N SER A 282 1.66 -8.81 2.04
CA SER A 282 2.79 -9.34 2.82
C SER A 282 4.12 -8.66 2.52
N ASP A 283 4.93 -8.44 3.57
CA ASP A 283 6.34 -8.05 3.44
C ASP A 283 7.20 -9.21 2.89
N ARG A 284 6.69 -10.44 2.99
CA ARG A 284 7.33 -11.70 2.58
C ARG A 284 6.54 -12.37 1.46
N PRO A 285 6.44 -11.74 0.27
CA PRO A 285 5.75 -12.33 -0.87
C PRO A 285 6.36 -13.66 -1.32
N ASP A 286 7.64 -13.91 -1.01
CA ASP A 286 8.31 -15.20 -1.19
C ASP A 286 7.65 -16.31 -0.37
N LEU A 287 7.41 -16.07 0.92
CA LEU A 287 6.74 -17.02 1.80
C LEU A 287 5.26 -17.15 1.46
N LEU A 288 4.59 -16.02 1.20
CA LEU A 288 3.18 -16.04 0.82
C LEU A 288 2.95 -16.87 -0.45
N ARG A 289 3.83 -16.72 -1.45
CA ARG A 289 3.78 -17.53 -2.68
C ARG A 289 3.95 -19.02 -2.39
N GLN A 290 4.91 -19.38 -1.54
CA GLN A 290 5.11 -20.77 -1.13
C GLN A 290 3.85 -21.34 -0.47
N ILE A 291 3.33 -20.66 0.56
CA ILE A 291 2.16 -21.12 1.31
C ILE A 291 0.91 -21.18 0.43
N ALA A 292 0.68 -20.19 -0.43
CA ALA A 292 -0.42 -20.22 -1.40
C ALA A 292 -0.32 -21.43 -2.34
N GLY A 293 0.88 -21.74 -2.84
CA GLY A 293 1.13 -22.92 -3.67
C GLY A 293 0.86 -24.23 -2.93
N GLU A 294 1.27 -24.35 -1.67
CA GLU A 294 0.98 -25.50 -0.80
C GLU A 294 -0.53 -25.68 -0.56
N LYS A 295 -1.30 -24.58 -0.55
CA LYS A 295 -2.77 -24.57 -0.48
C LYS A 295 -3.46 -24.80 -1.83
N GLY A 296 -2.71 -25.08 -2.90
CA GLY A 296 -3.24 -25.36 -4.23
C GLY A 296 -3.73 -24.14 -5.00
N ILE A 297 -3.34 -22.93 -4.58
CA ILE A 297 -3.63 -21.69 -5.31
C ILE A 297 -2.73 -21.63 -6.55
N ALA A 298 -3.32 -21.32 -7.70
CA ALA A 298 -2.58 -21.09 -8.93
C ALA A 298 -1.73 -19.82 -8.81
N LEU A 299 -0.42 -19.94 -9.04
CA LEU A 299 0.52 -18.84 -8.83
C LEU A 299 0.85 -18.13 -10.16
N PRO A 300 0.92 -16.79 -10.18
CA PRO A 300 1.30 -16.05 -11.39
C PRO A 300 2.75 -16.33 -11.78
N ALA A 301 3.07 -16.29 -13.07
CA ALA A 301 4.44 -16.41 -13.55
C ALA A 301 5.23 -15.12 -13.31
N GLY A 302 6.51 -15.26 -12.99
CA GLY A 302 7.42 -14.12 -12.86
C GLY A 302 7.79 -13.51 -14.21
N THR A 303 8.06 -12.21 -14.20
CA THR A 303 8.57 -11.42 -15.34
C THR A 303 9.85 -10.71 -14.92
N PRO A 304 11.01 -11.38 -14.99
CA PRO A 304 12.28 -10.82 -14.54
C PRO A 304 12.63 -9.52 -15.25
N VAL A 305 13.12 -8.54 -14.48
CA VAL A 305 13.52 -7.23 -14.99
C VAL A 305 14.59 -6.63 -14.08
N GLU A 306 15.55 -5.92 -14.67
CA GLU A 306 16.50 -5.13 -13.89
C GLU A 306 15.93 -3.72 -13.64
N PRO A 307 16.09 -3.17 -12.42
CA PRO A 307 15.65 -1.82 -12.09
C PRO A 307 16.35 -0.71 -12.91
#